data_AF-A0A087TEQ3-F1
#
_entry.id   AF-A0A087TEQ3-F1
#
_cell.length_a   1.000
_cell.length_b   1.000
_cell.length_c   1.000
_cell.angle_alpha   90.00
_cell.angle_beta   90.00
_cell.angle_gamma   90.00
#
_symmetry.space_group_name_H-M   'P 1'
#
loop_
_entity.id
_entity.type
_entity.pdbx_description
1 polymer ?
#
loop_
_entity_poly.entity_id
_entity_poly.type
_entity_poly.pdbx_seq_one_letter_code
_entity_poly.pdbx_strand_id
1 'polypeptide(L)'
;MEEAHELLEQMDLEVKGMPPASRQKYQIRLKSYVAELSLLDKELQRARIVHRDENLARDELFEGDYVKDDQKQRLLDNTERLERSSRQLEGGYKLAVEAEQIGAQILTDLSSQRE
;
A
#
# COMPACT_ATOMS: atom_id res chain seq x y z
N MET A 1 -26.05 -5.61 17.90
CA MET A 1 -26.61 -4.49 18.69
C MET A 1 -28.12 -4.45 18.55
N GLU A 2 -28.66 -4.58 17.34
CA GLU A 2 -30.12 -4.63 17.08
C GLU A 2 -30.85 -5.72 17.87
N GLU A 3 -30.40 -6.99 17.79
CA GLU A 3 -30.97 -8.10 18.59
C GLU A 3 -30.98 -7.85 20.11
N ALA A 4 -29.97 -7.13 20.62
CA ALA A 4 -29.87 -6.81 22.04
C ALA A 4 -30.80 -5.66 22.45
N HIS A 5 -31.10 -4.73 21.53
CA HIS A 5 -32.15 -3.73 21.72
C HIS A 5 -33.54 -4.38 21.72
N GLU A 6 -33.81 -5.29 20.77
CA GLU A 6 -35.07 -6.04 20.70
C GLU A 6 -35.29 -6.86 21.98
N LEU A 7 -34.25 -7.52 22.49
CA LEU A 7 -34.33 -8.28 23.74
C LEU A 7 -34.64 -7.37 24.95
N LEU A 8 -34.02 -6.18 25.04
CA LEU A 8 -34.31 -5.23 26.11
C LEU A 8 -35.75 -4.70 26.03
N GLU A 9 -36.29 -4.51 24.83
CA GLU A 9 -37.68 -4.11 24.61
C GLU A 9 -38.64 -5.21 25.06
N GLN A 10 -38.36 -6.48 24.72
CA GLN A 10 -39.13 -7.63 25.20
C GLN A 10 -39.08 -7.74 26.73
N MET A 11 -37.92 -7.54 27.35
CA MET A 11 -37.78 -7.55 28.80
C MET A 11 -38.56 -6.40 29.47
N ASP A 12 -38.64 -5.22 28.87
CA ASP A 12 -39.46 -4.11 29.39
C ASP A 12 -40.96 -4.47 29.40
N LEU A 13 -41.43 -5.12 28.34
CA LEU A 13 -42.81 -5.61 28.24
C LEU A 13 -43.11 -6.68 29.30
N GLU A 14 -42.19 -7.62 29.52
CA GLU A 14 -42.35 -8.65 30.56
C GLU A 14 -42.36 -8.05 31.97
N VAL A 15 -41.45 -7.10 32.26
CA VAL A 15 -41.37 -6.44 33.57
C VAL A 15 -42.66 -5.67 33.90
N LYS A 16 -43.31 -5.06 32.90
CA LYS A 16 -44.62 -4.42 33.06
C LYS A 16 -45.72 -5.40 33.48
N GLY A 17 -45.64 -6.66 33.05
CA GLY A 17 -46.58 -7.73 33.43
C GLY A 17 -46.35 -8.34 34.82
N MET A 18 -45.21 -8.07 35.48
CA MET A 18 -44.86 -8.70 36.76
C MET A 18 -45.61 -8.11 37.97
N PRO A 19 -45.77 -8.87 39.08
CA PRO A 19 -46.29 -8.37 40.34
C PRO A 19 -45.44 -7.20 40.93
N PRO A 20 -46.06 -6.24 41.65
CA PRO A 20 -45.35 -5.07 42.18
C PRO A 20 -44.13 -5.41 43.06
N ALA A 21 -44.20 -6.49 43.83
CA ALA A 21 -43.14 -6.93 44.74
C ALA A 21 -41.83 -7.33 44.03
N SER A 22 -41.91 -7.86 42.81
CA SER A 22 -40.74 -8.28 42.02
C SER A 22 -40.34 -7.25 40.95
N ARG A 23 -41.29 -6.44 40.48
CA ARG A 23 -41.13 -5.47 39.38
C ARG A 23 -39.97 -4.49 39.61
N GLN A 24 -39.86 -3.91 40.80
CA GLN A 24 -38.86 -2.87 41.09
C GLN A 24 -37.42 -3.38 40.91
N LYS A 25 -37.15 -4.62 41.34
CA LYS A 25 -35.82 -5.25 41.21
C LYS A 25 -35.43 -5.39 39.74
N TYR A 26 -36.33 -5.90 38.90
CA TYR A 26 -36.05 -6.11 37.48
C TYR A 26 -36.00 -4.81 36.69
N GLN A 27 -36.80 -3.82 37.07
CA GLN A 27 -36.78 -2.50 36.44
C GLN A 27 -35.44 -1.76 36.67
N ILE A 28 -34.84 -1.90 37.85
CA ILE A 28 -33.49 -1.37 38.12
C ILE A 28 -32.46 -2.07 37.23
N ARG A 29 -32.52 -3.41 37.16
CA ARG A 29 -31.59 -4.21 36.36
C ARG A 29 -31.69 -3.91 34.86
N LEU A 30 -32.91 -3.72 34.36
CA LEU A 30 -33.17 -3.32 32.98
C LEU A 30 -32.54 -1.96 32.65
N LYS A 31 -32.68 -0.97 33.55
CA LYS A 31 -32.03 0.35 33.38
C LYS A 31 -30.50 0.24 33.33
N SER A 32 -29.91 -0.61 34.16
CA SER A 32 -28.46 -0.88 34.11
C SER A 32 -28.05 -1.48 32.77
N TYR A 33 -28.78 -2.46 32.25
CA TYR A 33 -28.47 -3.08 30.95
C TYR A 33 -28.61 -2.11 29.78
N VAL A 34 -29.61 -1.23 29.79
CA VAL A 34 -29.75 -0.16 28.80
C VAL A 34 -28.53 0.78 28.83
N ALA A 35 -28.07 1.16 30.02
CA ALA A 35 -26.91 2.02 30.18
C ALA A 35 -25.61 1.35 29.72
N GLU A 36 -25.39 0.07 30.08
CA GLU A 36 -24.24 -0.73 29.66
C GLU A 36 -24.22 -0.90 28.13
N LEU A 37 -25.36 -1.19 27.52
CA LEU A 37 -25.45 -1.36 26.08
C LEU A 37 -25.17 -0.04 25.32
N SER A 38 -25.62 1.09 25.86
CA SER A 38 -25.27 2.42 25.32
C SER A 38 -23.78 2.75 25.44
N LEU A 39 -23.14 2.35 26.54
CA LEU A 39 -21.69 2.50 26.71
C LEU A 39 -20.93 1.63 25.69
N LEU A 40 -21.34 0.37 25.56
CA LEU A 40 -20.73 -0.58 24.65
C LEU A 40 -20.84 -0.12 23.19
N ASP A 41 -21.98 0.46 22.79
CA ASP A 41 -22.14 1.01 21.44
C ASP A 41 -21.15 2.16 21.18
N LYS A 42 -20.98 3.07 22.14
CA LYS A 42 -20.00 4.16 22.04
C LYS A 42 -18.57 3.64 21.96
N GLU A 43 -18.23 2.62 22.74
CA GLU A 43 -16.91 1.98 22.70
C GLU A 43 -16.65 1.30 21.36
N LEU A 44 -17.64 0.59 20.83
CA LEU A 44 -17.56 -0.05 19.51
C LEU A 44 -17.36 1.00 18.39
N GLN A 45 -18.10 2.11 18.41
CA GLN A 45 -17.91 3.19 17.45
C GLN A 45 -16.51 3.80 17.54
N ARG A 46 -16.01 4.04 18.76
CA ARG A 46 -14.64 4.53 18.96
C ARG A 46 -13.59 3.54 18.43
N ALA A 47 -13.73 2.26 18.76
CA ALA A 47 -12.82 1.22 18.30
C ALA A 47 -12.82 1.10 16.76
N ARG A 48 -13.98 1.23 16.13
CA ARG A 48 -14.10 1.26 14.66
C ARG A 48 -13.37 2.45 14.02
N ILE A 49 -13.48 3.64 14.61
CA ILE A 49 -12.79 4.84 14.10
C ILE A 49 -11.27 4.65 14.23
N VAL A 50 -10.79 4.23 15.40
CA VAL A 50 -9.36 3.99 15.64
C VAL A 50 -8.81 2.93 14.68
N HIS A 51 -9.52 1.82 14.48
CA HIS A 51 -9.10 0.79 13.54
C HIS A 51 -9.11 1.27 12.08
N ARG A 52 -10.03 2.17 11.71
CA ARG A 52 -10.07 2.77 10.37
C ARG A 52 -8.87 3.69 10.16
N ASP A 53 -8.55 4.53 11.13
CA ASP A 53 -7.40 5.44 11.08
C ASP A 53 -6.08 4.67 11.04
N GLU A 54 -5.95 3.57 11.78
CA GLU A 54 -4.77 2.70 11.74
C GLU A 54 -4.61 2.03 10.36
N ASN A 55 -5.70 1.57 9.76
CA ASN A 55 -5.67 1.01 8.40
C ASN A 55 -5.29 2.08 7.36
N LEU A 56 -5.84 3.29 7.46
CA LEU A 56 -5.49 4.40 6.58
C LEU A 56 -4.00 4.75 6.68
N ALA A 57 -3.47 4.86 7.90
CA ALA A 57 -2.06 5.13 8.13
C ALA A 57 -1.14 4.00 7.57
N ARG A 58 -1.60 2.75 7.65
CA ARG A 58 -0.89 1.61 7.04
C ARG A 58 -0.92 1.68 5.52
N ASP A 59 -2.07 1.95 4.93
CA ASP A 59 -2.23 2.04 3.47
C ASP A 59 -1.36 3.17 2.89
N GLU A 60 -1.32 4.35 3.53
CA GLU A 60 -0.42 5.45 3.14
C GLU A 60 1.07 5.07 3.21
N LEU A 61 1.46 4.30 4.24
CA LEU A 61 2.84 3.82 4.37
C LEU A 61 3.23 2.84 3.26
N PHE A 62 2.32 1.94 2.88
CA PHE A 62 2.56 0.96 1.81
C PHE A 62 2.53 1.62 0.43
N GLU A 63 1.64 2.59 0.18
CA GLU A 63 1.60 3.34 -1.09
C GLU A 63 2.93 4.05 -1.37
N GLY A 64 3.57 4.61 -0.34
CA GLY A 64 4.89 5.21 -0.45
C GLY A 64 6.03 4.23 -0.79
N ASP A 65 5.87 2.94 -0.52
CA ASP A 65 6.87 1.90 -0.83
C ASP A 65 6.81 1.50 -2.31
N TYR A 66 5.60 1.33 -2.86
CA TYR A 66 5.40 1.05 -4.29
C TYR A 66 5.96 2.15 -5.21
N VAL A 67 5.81 3.42 -4.81
CA VAL A 67 6.38 4.55 -5.56
C VAL A 67 7.91 4.53 -5.55
N LYS A 68 8.53 4.12 -4.44
CA LYS A 68 9.99 4.00 -4.34
C LYS A 68 10.52 2.84 -5.19
N ASP A 69 9.81 1.73 -5.21
CA ASP A 69 10.18 0.57 -6.03
C ASP A 69 10.08 0.87 -7.53
N ASP A 70 9.05 1.57 -8.01
CA ASP A 70 8.97 2.00 -9.42
C ASP A 70 10.13 2.93 -9.81
N GLN A 71 10.48 3.89 -8.93
CA GLN A 71 11.63 4.77 -9.15
C GLN A 71 12.95 3.98 -9.21
N LYS A 72 13.16 3.03 -8.30
CA LYS A 72 14.34 2.17 -8.28
C LYS A 72 14.44 1.33 -9.56
N GLN A 73 13.33 0.78 -10.03
CA GLN A 73 13.30 -0.03 -11.25
C GLN A 73 13.64 0.81 -12.50
N ARG A 74 13.11 2.02 -12.61
CA ARG A 74 13.48 2.97 -13.68
C ARG A 74 14.96 3.32 -13.67
N LEU A 75 15.56 3.50 -12.49
CA LEU A 75 16.99 3.79 -12.37
C LEU A 75 17.84 2.60 -12.82
N LEU A 76 17.45 1.37 -12.48
CA LEU A 76 18.12 0.15 -12.95
C LEU A 76 18.05 0.03 -14.49
N ASP A 77 16.87 0.21 -15.07
CA ASP A 77 16.67 0.15 -16.53
C ASP A 77 17.50 1.22 -17.25
N ASN A 78 17.54 2.44 -16.71
CA ASN A 78 18.33 3.52 -17.29
C ASN A 78 19.83 3.20 -17.23
N THR A 79 20.29 2.67 -16.10
CA THR A 79 21.69 2.27 -15.89
C THR A 79 22.09 1.17 -16.87
N GLU A 80 21.26 0.14 -17.06
CA GLU A 80 21.52 -0.96 -18.01
C GLU A 80 21.53 -0.47 -19.46
N ARG A 81 20.63 0.46 -19.82
CA ARG A 81 20.64 1.10 -21.16
C ARG A 81 21.91 1.92 -21.38
N LEU A 82 22.35 2.66 -20.36
CA LEU A 82 23.55 3.48 -20.44
C LEU A 82 24.81 2.61 -20.56
N GLU A 83 24.87 1.50 -19.81
CA GLU A 83 25.94 0.52 -19.90
C GLU A 83 26.02 -0.12 -21.29
N ARG A 84 24.88 -0.56 -21.85
CA ARG A 84 24.81 -1.12 -23.21
C ARG A 84 25.28 -0.11 -24.26
N SER A 85 24.81 1.14 -24.16
CA SER A 85 25.23 2.21 -25.07
C SER A 85 26.72 2.50 -24.95
N SER A 86 27.27 2.47 -23.73
CA SER A 86 28.70 2.67 -23.49
C SER A 86 29.54 1.58 -24.15
N ARG A 87 29.16 0.31 -23.99
CA ARG A 87 29.84 -0.82 -24.67
C ARG A 87 29.75 -0.73 -26.19
N GLN A 88 28.60 -0.32 -26.72
CA GLN A 88 28.43 -0.15 -28.16
C GLN A 88 29.29 0.99 -28.72
N LEU A 89 29.39 2.11 -28.00
CA LEU A 89 30.28 3.22 -28.37
C LEU A 89 31.76 2.81 -28.30
N GLU A 90 32.17 2.06 -27.27
CA GLU A 90 33.54 1.57 -27.17
C GLU A 90 33.89 0.61 -28.30
N GLY A 91 32.97 -0.31 -28.65
CA GLY A 91 33.13 -1.21 -29.80
C GLY A 91 33.19 -0.48 -31.13
N GLY A 92 32.30 0.50 -31.34
CA GLY A 92 32.30 1.34 -32.55
C GLY A 92 33.57 2.19 -32.68
N TYR A 93 34.08 2.72 -31.56
CA TYR A 93 35.34 3.44 -31.53
C TYR A 93 36.53 2.56 -31.94
N LYS A 94 36.64 1.34 -31.39
CA LYS A 94 37.69 0.38 -31.77
C LYS A 94 37.63 0.05 -33.27
N LEU A 95 36.44 -0.21 -33.79
CA LEU A 95 36.24 -0.49 -35.22
C LEU A 95 36.65 0.69 -36.11
N ALA A 96 36.33 1.93 -35.70
CA ALA A 96 36.71 3.12 -36.45
C ALA A 96 38.24 3.30 -36.50
N VAL A 97 38.93 3.03 -35.39
CA VAL A 97 40.40 3.09 -35.33
C VAL A 97 41.04 2.01 -36.21
N GLU A 98 40.52 0.78 -36.18
CA GLU A 98 41.00 -0.30 -37.07
C GLU A 98 40.77 0.03 -38.55
N ALA A 99 39.61 0.60 -38.89
CA ALA A 99 39.31 1.03 -40.25
C ALA A 99 40.22 2.17 -40.73
N GLU A 100 40.58 3.12 -39.85
CA GLU A 100 41.55 4.18 -40.14
C GLU A 100 42.93 3.60 -40.46
N GLN A 101 43.41 2.65 -39.67
CA GLN A 101 44.71 1.99 -39.89
C GLN A 101 44.74 1.23 -41.21
N ILE A 102 43.68 0.46 -41.52
CA ILE A 102 43.56 -0.27 -42.79
C ILE A 102 43.51 0.73 -43.96
N GLY A 103 42.75 1.81 -43.83
CA GLY A 103 42.67 2.86 -44.85
C GLY A 103 44.03 3.53 -45.12
N ALA A 104 44.78 3.85 -44.08
CA ALA A 104 46.14 4.39 -44.19
C ALA A 104 47.10 3.41 -44.89
N GLN A 105 47.01 2.12 -44.57
CA GLN A 105 47.81 1.08 -45.24
C GLN A 105 47.47 1.00 -46.74
N ILE A 106 46.18 0.98 -47.10
CA ILE A 106 45.74 0.94 -48.50
C ILE A 106 46.25 2.16 -49.28
N LEU A 107 46.17 3.37 -48.69
CA LEU A 107 46.69 4.58 -49.32
C LEU A 107 48.21 4.52 -49.54
N THR A 108 48.93 3.94 -48.58
CA THR A 108 50.38 3.73 -48.70
C THR A 108 50.69 2.74 -49.82
N ASP A 109 49.98 1.61 -49.88
CA ASP A 109 50.15 0.59 -50.92
C ASP A 109 49.84 1.15 -52.31
N LEU A 110 48.74 1.91 -52.46
CA LEU A 110 48.38 2.59 -53.72
C LEU A 110 49.43 3.62 -54.16
N SER A 111 50.04 4.34 -53.22
CA SER A 111 51.12 5.28 -53.54
C SER A 111 52.35 4.55 -54.08
N SER A 112 52.71 3.41 -53.49
CA SER A 112 53.84 2.59 -53.92
C SER A 112 53.64 1.92 -55.28
N GLN A 113 52.41 1.56 -55.64
CA GLN A 113 52.09 0.98 -56.96
C GLN A 113 52.13 2.02 -58.09
N ARG A 114 52.17 3.31 -57.74
CA ARG A 114 52.14 4.42 -58.70
C ARG A 114 53.54 4.91 -59.08
N GLU A 115 54.55 4.68 -58.24
CA GLU A 115 55.98 4.83 -58.56
C GLU A 115 56.49 3.65 -59.39
#